data_AF-A0A2S0MCC7-F1
#
_entry.id   AF-A0A2S0MCC7-F1
#
_cell.length_a   1.000
_cell.length_b   1.000
_cell.length_c   1.000
_cell.angle_alpha   90.00
_cell.angle_beta   90.00
_cell.angle_gamma   90.00
#
_symmetry.space_group_name_H-M   'P 1'
#
loop_
_entity.id
_entity.type
_entity.pdbx_description
1 polymer ?
#
loop_
_entity_poly.entity_id
_entity_poly.type
_entity_poly.pdbx_seq_one_letter_code
_entity_poly.pdbx_strand_id
1 'polypeptide(L)'
;MSHWVLSAALCTSGGASWAQAAQPGSAGPSVATVAEPLPPRFVLCQREVAAQAGDRQSLMRTCLARRLEGERVVQRDCKRQVSGAKGVHARQAAQLACERQALSVASSELPRGPAPAPRPMLTAEPRRPAATGMMPVGTAPLPASGEN
;
A
#
# COMPACT_ATOMS: atom_id res chain seq x y z
N MET A 1 -17.45 -22.74 -49.44
CA MET A 1 -16.21 -22.58 -50.24
C MET A 1 -15.97 -21.09 -50.43
N SER A 2 -14.80 -20.61 -50.01
CA SER A 2 -14.14 -19.34 -50.44
C SER A 2 -14.78 -18.02 -49.97
N HIS A 3 -14.29 -17.31 -48.93
CA HIS A 3 -12.98 -16.67 -48.63
C HIS A 3 -12.60 -15.51 -49.57
N TRP A 4 -12.84 -14.26 -49.12
CA TRP A 4 -12.09 -12.99 -49.34
C TRP A 4 -12.59 -12.03 -48.24
N VAL A 5 -11.90 -11.59 -47.18
CA VAL A 5 -10.57 -10.97 -46.95
C VAL A 5 -10.34 -9.68 -47.74
N LEU A 6 -10.44 -8.54 -47.04
CA LEU A 6 -9.66 -7.28 -47.15
C LEU A 6 -10.32 -6.24 -46.19
N SER A 7 -9.90 -6.08 -44.94
CA SER A 7 -8.69 -5.40 -44.41
C SER A 7 -8.57 -3.92 -44.73
N ALA A 8 -9.00 -3.11 -43.75
CA ALA A 8 -8.36 -1.95 -43.14
C ALA A 8 -7.72 -0.85 -44.02
N ALA A 9 -8.22 0.38 -43.82
CA ALA A 9 -7.36 1.57 -43.79
C ALA A 9 -7.62 2.35 -42.50
N LEU A 10 -6.57 2.45 -41.70
CA LEU A 10 -6.45 3.23 -40.48
C LEU A 10 -6.47 4.74 -40.81
N CYS A 11 -7.16 5.52 -39.98
CA CYS A 11 -6.74 6.89 -39.67
C CYS A 11 -6.64 7.03 -38.15
N THR A 12 -5.44 6.76 -37.64
CA THR A 12 -4.92 7.23 -36.36
C THR A 12 -4.52 8.70 -36.48
N SER A 13 -5.11 9.59 -35.67
CA SER A 13 -4.35 10.56 -34.86
C SER A 13 -5.27 11.55 -34.14
N GLY A 14 -5.01 11.72 -32.83
CA GLY A 14 -5.06 13.04 -32.20
C GLY A 14 -6.29 13.35 -31.37
N GLY A 15 -6.28 12.94 -30.11
CA GLY A 15 -7.19 13.45 -29.10
C GLY A 15 -7.10 12.62 -27.84
N ALA A 16 -6.41 13.15 -26.83
CA ALA A 16 -6.27 12.58 -25.50
C ALA A 16 -7.63 12.15 -24.94
N SER A 17 -7.95 10.88 -25.15
CA SER A 17 -9.13 10.24 -24.61
C SER A 17 -8.66 9.16 -23.67
N TRP A 18 -8.17 9.56 -22.50
CA TRP A 18 -8.29 8.70 -21.31
C TRP A 18 -9.77 8.68 -20.87
N ALA A 19 -10.68 8.44 -21.81
CA ALA A 19 -11.99 7.89 -21.55
C ALA A 19 -11.83 6.37 -21.65
N GLN A 20 -11.07 5.79 -20.71
CA GLN A 20 -10.97 4.34 -20.58
C GLN A 20 -11.81 3.91 -19.38
N ALA A 21 -13.04 3.55 -19.73
CA ALA A 21 -13.91 2.58 -19.08
C ALA A 21 -14.28 2.84 -17.61
N ALA A 22 -15.40 3.55 -17.43
CA ALA A 22 -16.42 3.02 -16.54
C ALA A 22 -16.76 1.60 -17.02
N GLN A 23 -16.25 0.59 -16.34
CA GLN A 23 -16.63 -0.81 -16.59
C GLN A 23 -18.11 -0.99 -16.21
N PRO A 24 -18.99 -1.48 -17.11
CA PRO A 24 -20.23 -2.08 -16.69
C PRO A 24 -19.93 -3.53 -16.28
N GLY A 25 -19.86 -3.78 -14.97
CA GLY A 25 -19.52 -5.07 -14.37
C GLY A 25 -18.13 -5.00 -13.73
N SER A 26 -17.98 -4.81 -12.41
CA SER A 26 -18.76 -5.36 -11.33
C SER A 26 -19.03 -4.27 -10.29
N ALA A 27 -20.25 -3.72 -10.31
CA ALA A 27 -20.78 -3.10 -9.11
C ALA A 27 -21.09 -4.24 -8.13
N GLY A 28 -20.07 -4.71 -7.39
CA GLY A 28 -20.34 -5.25 -6.07
C GLY A 28 -21.17 -4.22 -5.30
N PRO A 29 -22.14 -4.65 -4.46
CA PRO A 29 -23.07 -3.72 -3.84
C PRO A 29 -22.29 -2.64 -3.09
N SER A 30 -22.26 -1.42 -3.64
CA SER A 30 -21.63 -0.28 -2.99
C SER A 30 -22.29 -0.09 -1.63
N VAL A 31 -21.51 -0.20 -0.55
CA VAL A 31 -22.07 -0.27 0.80
C VAL A 31 -22.40 1.13 1.36
N ALA A 32 -22.06 2.21 0.64
CA ALA A 32 -22.28 3.59 1.05
C ALA A 32 -22.68 4.51 -0.13
N THR A 33 -23.60 5.44 0.12
CA THR A 33 -23.99 6.51 -0.81
C THR A 33 -23.02 7.69 -0.73
N VAL A 34 -22.81 8.40 -1.85
CA VAL A 34 -21.72 9.39 -2.06
C VAL A 34 -21.72 10.58 -1.07
N ALA A 35 -22.85 10.87 -0.42
CA ALA A 35 -22.99 12.00 0.51
C ALA A 35 -22.85 11.62 2.01
N GLU A 36 -23.06 10.35 2.36
CA GLU A 36 -23.06 9.87 3.75
C GLU A 36 -21.61 9.74 4.27
N PRO A 37 -21.32 10.07 5.54
CA PRO A 37 -20.04 9.71 6.15
C PRO A 37 -19.80 8.20 6.01
N LEU A 38 -18.58 7.80 5.63
CA LEU A 38 -18.29 6.36 5.51
C LEU A 38 -18.58 5.68 6.84
N PRO A 39 -19.28 4.53 6.82
CA PRO A 39 -19.52 3.77 8.02
C PRO A 39 -18.17 3.42 8.68
N PRO A 40 -18.10 3.39 10.02
CA PRO A 40 -16.89 2.99 10.70
C PRO A 40 -16.48 1.58 10.26
N ARG A 41 -15.17 1.34 10.14
CA ARG A 41 -14.57 0.07 9.64
C ARG A 41 -15.21 -1.17 10.24
N PHE A 42 -15.49 -1.09 11.55
CA PHE A 42 -16.10 -2.18 12.30
C PHE A 42 -17.50 -2.55 11.78
N VAL A 43 -18.32 -1.58 11.39
CA VAL A 43 -19.67 -1.82 10.87
C VAL A 43 -19.63 -2.48 9.49
N LEU A 44 -18.69 -2.07 8.62
CA LEU A 44 -18.48 -2.72 7.32
C LEU A 44 -18.05 -4.17 7.49
N CYS A 45 -17.06 -4.42 8.35
CA CYS A 45 -16.63 -5.79 8.64
C CYS A 45 -17.72 -6.62 9.33
N GLN A 46 -18.55 -6.02 10.20
CA GLN A 46 -19.67 -6.74 10.81
C GLN A 46 -20.70 -7.19 9.77
N ARG A 47 -20.98 -6.37 8.76
CA ARG A 47 -21.87 -6.73 7.64
C ARG A 47 -21.28 -7.86 6.80
N GLU A 48 -20.00 -7.77 6.44
CA GLU A 48 -19.30 -8.79 5.65
C GLU A 48 -19.24 -10.14 6.37
N VAL A 49 -18.97 -10.12 7.68
CA VAL A 49 -18.84 -11.35 8.49
C VAL A 49 -20.21 -11.95 8.83
N ALA A 50 -21.25 -11.12 8.99
CA ALA A 50 -22.60 -11.61 9.28
C ALA A 50 -23.16 -12.52 8.17
N ALA A 51 -22.70 -12.37 6.93
CA ALA A 51 -23.09 -13.20 5.79
C ALA A 51 -22.25 -14.49 5.64
N GLN A 52 -21.23 -14.72 6.48
CA GLN A 52 -20.30 -15.82 6.33
C GLN A 52 -20.45 -16.88 7.42
N ALA A 53 -20.28 -18.15 7.03
CA ALA A 53 -20.18 -19.27 7.96
C ALA A 53 -18.71 -19.44 8.41
N GLY A 54 -18.47 -19.62 9.71
CA GLY A 54 -17.14 -19.86 10.27
C GLY A 54 -16.93 -19.18 11.62
N ASP A 55 -15.69 -19.18 12.10
CA ASP A 55 -15.32 -18.43 13.30
C ASP A 55 -15.42 -16.92 13.05
N ARG A 56 -16.53 -16.33 13.51
CA ARG A 56 -16.84 -14.90 13.42
C ARG A 56 -15.71 -14.04 13.96
N GLN A 57 -15.00 -14.47 15.00
CA GLN A 57 -13.91 -13.69 15.58
C GLN A 57 -12.70 -13.65 14.65
N SER A 58 -12.29 -14.80 14.09
CA SER A 58 -11.22 -14.87 13.10
C SER A 58 -11.54 -14.07 11.83
N LEU A 59 -12.77 -14.16 11.32
CA LEU A 59 -13.21 -13.42 10.14
C LEU A 59 -13.21 -11.90 10.39
N MET A 60 -13.68 -11.46 11.56
CA MET A 60 -13.66 -10.04 11.95
C MET A 60 -12.22 -9.51 12.03
N ARG A 61 -11.31 -10.24 12.68
CA ARG A 61 -9.89 -9.87 12.77
C ARG A 61 -9.26 -9.74 11.38
N THR A 62 -9.52 -10.70 10.51
CA THR A 62 -9.01 -10.72 9.14
C THR A 62 -9.54 -9.55 8.32
N CYS A 63 -10.84 -9.26 8.41
CA CYS A 63 -11.45 -8.13 7.71
C CYS A 63 -10.85 -6.78 8.15
N LEU A 64 -10.72 -6.57 9.46
CA LEU A 64 -10.16 -5.34 10.01
C LEU A 64 -8.70 -5.15 9.62
N ALA A 65 -7.89 -6.23 9.67
CA ALA A 65 -6.49 -6.18 9.27
C ALA A 65 -6.31 -5.77 7.80
N ARG A 66 -7.06 -6.41 6.89
CA ARG A 66 -7.05 -6.07 5.46
C ARG A 66 -7.48 -4.64 5.20
N ARG A 67 -8.54 -4.18 5.88
CA ARG A 67 -9.07 -2.82 5.69
C ARG A 67 -8.09 -1.75 6.17
N LEU A 68 -7.42 -1.96 7.31
CA LEU A 68 -6.37 -1.06 7.78
C LEU A 68 -5.16 -1.00 6.83
N GLU A 69 -4.78 -2.14 6.24
CA GLU A 69 -3.71 -2.18 5.26
C GLU A 69 -4.09 -1.43 3.98
N GLY A 70 -5.28 -1.72 3.43
CA GLY A 70 -5.78 -1.07 2.21
C GLY A 70 -5.94 0.43 2.36
N GLU A 71 -6.38 0.91 3.52
CA GLU A 71 -6.50 2.34 3.79
C GLU A 71 -5.16 3.09 3.72
N ARG A 72 -4.07 2.48 4.21
CA ARG A 72 -2.74 3.11 4.12
C ARG A 72 -2.29 3.25 2.66
N VAL A 73 -2.59 2.25 1.84
CA VAL A 73 -2.30 2.27 0.40
C VAL A 73 -3.16 3.34 -0.28
N VAL A 74 -4.48 3.34 -0.04
CA VAL A 74 -5.41 4.32 -0.58
C VAL A 74 -5.03 5.75 -0.19
N GLN A 75 -4.72 6.04 1.07
CA GLN A 75 -4.31 7.38 1.51
C GLN A 75 -3.07 7.86 0.78
N ARG A 76 -2.06 6.99 0.62
CA ARG A 76 -0.84 7.32 -0.12
C ARG A 76 -1.14 7.60 -1.59
N ASP A 77 -1.98 6.77 -2.21
CA ASP A 77 -2.27 6.86 -3.64
C ASP A 77 -3.16 8.06 -3.95
N CYS A 78 -4.19 8.32 -3.13
CA CYS A 78 -5.00 9.53 -3.19
C CYS A 78 -4.16 10.79 -2.98
N LYS A 79 -3.26 10.82 -2.00
CA LYS A 79 -2.34 11.94 -1.78
C LYS A 79 -1.45 12.20 -3.00
N ARG A 80 -0.94 11.16 -3.66
CA ARG A 80 -0.16 11.29 -4.90
C ARG A 80 -1.01 11.89 -6.02
N GLN A 81 -2.24 11.41 -6.19
CA GLN A 81 -3.17 11.89 -7.22
C GLN A 81 -3.55 13.36 -7.05
N VAL A 82 -3.83 13.79 -5.81
CA VAL A 82 -4.30 15.17 -5.55
C VAL A 82 -3.17 16.20 -5.41
N SER A 83 -1.91 15.76 -5.42
CA SER A 83 -0.75 16.65 -5.24
C SER A 83 -0.68 17.77 -6.28
N GLY A 84 -1.25 17.57 -7.48
CA GLY A 84 -1.32 18.56 -8.55
C GLY A 84 -2.45 19.59 -8.44
N ALA A 85 -3.42 19.42 -7.53
CA ALA A 85 -4.52 20.37 -7.39
C ALA A 85 -4.05 21.71 -6.81
N LYS A 86 -4.64 22.83 -7.25
CA LYS A 86 -4.30 24.18 -6.77
C LYS A 86 -5.18 24.54 -5.57
N GLY A 87 -4.55 24.89 -4.44
CA GLY A 87 -5.23 25.31 -3.20
C GLY A 87 -5.41 24.19 -2.17
N VAL A 88 -5.27 24.52 -0.89
CA VAL A 88 -5.33 23.57 0.24
C VAL A 88 -6.72 22.94 0.35
N HIS A 89 -7.78 23.74 0.28
CA HIS A 89 -9.16 23.24 0.34
C HIS A 89 -9.52 22.34 -0.84
N ALA A 90 -9.09 22.67 -2.06
CA ALA A 90 -9.34 21.84 -3.23
C ALA A 90 -8.61 20.49 -3.14
N ARG A 91 -7.35 20.49 -2.66
CA ARG A 91 -6.59 19.26 -2.39
C ARG A 91 -7.29 18.40 -1.34
N GLN A 92 -7.74 19.00 -0.24
CA GLN A 92 -8.38 18.28 0.84
C GLN A 92 -9.73 17.69 0.39
N ALA A 93 -10.55 18.46 -0.34
CA ALA A 93 -11.81 17.98 -0.89
C ALA A 93 -11.60 16.82 -1.87
N ALA A 94 -10.64 16.95 -2.79
CA ALA A 94 -10.29 15.91 -3.73
C ALA A 94 -9.72 14.65 -3.04
N GLN A 95 -8.91 14.84 -1.99
CA GLN A 95 -8.35 13.72 -1.24
C GLN A 95 -9.45 12.95 -0.53
N LEU A 96 -10.35 13.65 0.15
CA LEU A 96 -11.49 13.03 0.81
C LEU A 96 -12.37 12.29 -0.21
N ALA A 97 -12.70 12.91 -1.35
CA ALA A 97 -13.50 12.25 -2.40
C ALA A 97 -12.84 10.96 -2.90
N CYS A 98 -11.53 10.97 -3.14
CA CYS A 98 -10.76 9.79 -3.54
C CYS A 98 -10.81 8.69 -2.46
N GLU A 99 -10.58 9.05 -1.19
CA GLU A 99 -10.64 8.10 -0.07
C GLU A 99 -12.05 7.50 0.07
N ARG A 100 -13.12 8.29 -0.08
CA ARG A 100 -14.49 7.78 -0.01
C ARG A 100 -14.77 6.74 -1.09
N GLN A 101 -14.39 7.06 -2.33
CA GLN A 101 -14.63 6.17 -3.46
C GLN A 101 -13.86 4.86 -3.29
N ALA A 102 -12.58 4.94 -2.93
CA ALA A 102 -11.72 3.78 -2.79
C ALA A 102 -12.04 2.90 -1.57
N LEU A 103 -12.60 3.44 -0.48
CA LEU A 103 -12.91 2.69 0.75
C LEU A 103 -14.36 2.19 0.84
N SER A 104 -15.18 2.51 -0.16
CA SER A 104 -16.60 2.10 -0.25
C SER A 104 -16.80 0.63 -0.65
N VAL A 105 -15.72 -0.06 -1.05
CA VAL A 105 -15.72 -1.45 -1.51
C VAL A 105 -15.56 -2.47 -0.37
N ALA A 106 -15.77 -3.75 -0.66
CA ALA A 106 -15.57 -4.83 0.31
C ALA A 106 -14.09 -5.00 0.70
N SER A 107 -13.82 -5.50 1.91
CA SER A 107 -12.45 -5.69 2.43
C SER A 107 -11.58 -6.61 1.55
N SER A 108 -12.20 -7.53 0.80
CA SER A 108 -11.52 -8.40 -0.16
C SER A 108 -10.99 -7.68 -1.40
N GLU A 109 -11.60 -6.55 -1.76
CA GLU A 109 -11.30 -5.76 -2.97
C GLU A 109 -10.33 -4.60 -2.70
N LEU A 110 -10.02 -4.35 -1.43
CA LEU A 110 -9.07 -3.31 -1.07
C LEU A 110 -7.66 -3.65 -1.56
N PRO A 111 -6.89 -2.65 -2.02
CA PRO A 111 -5.55 -2.86 -2.49
C PRO A 111 -4.68 -3.40 -1.36
N ARG A 112 -4.00 -4.51 -1.61
CA ARG A 112 -3.00 -5.04 -0.67
C ARG A 112 -1.71 -4.27 -0.90
N GLY A 113 -0.98 -3.99 0.17
CA GLY A 113 0.38 -3.48 0.01
C GLY A 113 1.20 -4.49 -0.80
N PRO A 114 2.24 -4.06 -1.52
CA PRO A 114 3.27 -5.00 -1.91
C PRO A 114 3.69 -5.74 -0.63
N ALA A 115 3.73 -7.07 -0.67
CA ALA A 115 4.19 -7.86 0.46
C ALA A 115 5.50 -7.23 0.95
N PRO A 116 5.67 -7.02 2.27
CA PRO A 116 6.90 -6.43 2.78
C PRO A 116 8.04 -7.23 2.18
N ALA A 117 8.90 -6.56 1.40
CA ALA A 117 10.06 -7.21 0.81
C ALA A 117 10.75 -7.99 1.93
N PRO A 118 11.16 -9.26 1.71
CA PRO A 118 11.88 -9.99 2.71
C PRO A 118 13.00 -9.07 3.18
N ARG A 119 12.96 -8.69 4.46
CA ARG A 119 14.02 -7.90 5.05
C ARG A 119 15.28 -8.66 4.68
N PRO A 120 16.28 -8.04 4.02
CA PRO A 120 17.56 -8.71 3.91
C PRO A 120 17.96 -9.03 5.34
N MET A 121 17.91 -10.32 5.70
CA MET A 121 18.64 -10.79 6.86
C MET A 121 20.04 -10.34 6.54
N LEU A 122 20.51 -9.33 7.27
CA LEU A 122 21.93 -9.09 7.40
C LEU A 122 22.48 -10.44 7.82
N THR A 123 23.04 -11.16 6.85
CA THR A 123 23.81 -12.36 7.05
C THR A 123 24.79 -11.97 8.14
N ALA A 124 24.64 -12.58 9.31
CA ALA A 124 25.61 -12.44 10.36
C ALA A 124 26.95 -12.77 9.72
N GLU A 125 27.78 -11.75 9.58
CA GLU A 125 29.14 -11.87 9.07
C GLU A 125 29.81 -13.00 9.85
N PRO A 126 30.41 -14.01 9.20
CA PRO A 126 31.14 -15.05 9.90
C PRO A 126 32.27 -14.35 10.65
N ARG A 127 32.11 -14.25 11.97
CA ARG A 127 33.12 -13.72 12.89
C ARG A 127 34.38 -14.53 12.65
N ARG A 128 35.33 -13.92 11.94
CA ARG A 128 36.63 -14.51 11.61
C ARG A 128 37.32 -14.88 12.94
N PRO A 129 37.68 -16.15 13.18
CA PRO A 129 38.40 -16.52 14.38
C PRO A 129 39.76 -15.83 14.40
N ALA A 130 40.12 -15.33 15.58
CA ALA A 130 41.38 -14.67 15.88
C ALA A 130 42.58 -15.55 15.48
N ALA A 131 43.48 -15.00 14.67
CA ALA A 131 44.82 -15.53 14.53
C ALA A 131 45.73 -14.73 15.48
N THR A 132 46.04 -15.37 16.60
CA THR A 132 47.07 -15.00 17.56
C THR A 132 48.45 -15.06 16.91
N GLY A 133 49.28 -14.04 17.13
CA GLY A 133 50.74 -14.22 17.07
C GLY A 133 51.55 -13.00 16.64
N MET A 134 52.03 -12.24 17.61
CA MET A 134 53.46 -12.00 17.91
C MET A 134 53.70 -10.58 18.44
N MET A 135 54.14 -10.50 19.70
CA MET A 135 54.70 -9.30 20.33
C MET A 135 56.04 -8.93 19.66
N PRO A 136 56.46 -7.66 19.79
CA PRO A 136 57.69 -7.48 20.57
C PRO A 136 57.56 -6.43 21.68
N VAL A 137 58.21 -6.81 22.77
CA VAL A 137 58.66 -6.08 23.95
C VAL A 137 59.10 -4.64 23.66
N GLY A 138 58.65 -3.70 24.51
CA GLY A 138 59.22 -2.37 24.69
C GLY A 138 58.85 -1.83 26.07
N THR A 139 59.84 -1.74 26.95
CA THR A 139 59.73 -1.55 28.41
C THR A 139 59.77 -0.05 28.80
N ALA A 140 58.73 0.42 29.52
CA ALA A 140 58.70 1.49 30.55
C ALA A 140 59.16 2.94 30.21
N PRO A 141 58.99 3.97 31.10
CA PRO A 141 58.19 4.07 32.34
C PRO A 141 57.21 5.29 32.39
N LEU A 142 56.35 5.32 33.40
CA LEU A 142 55.62 6.53 33.84
C LEU A 142 56.57 7.55 34.50
N PRO A 143 56.27 8.85 34.43
CA PRO A 143 56.56 9.78 35.52
C PRO A 143 55.29 10.31 36.19
N ALA A 144 55.44 10.59 37.47
CA ALA A 144 54.43 11.04 38.42
C ALA A 144 54.30 12.57 38.51
N SER A 145 53.22 13.02 39.15
CA SER A 145 53.12 14.19 40.05
C SER A 145 52.97 15.62 39.49
N GLY A 146 52.13 16.42 40.17
CA GLY A 146 52.11 17.90 40.18
C GLY A 146 50.96 18.52 39.36
N GLU A 147 49.84 18.95 39.93
CA GLU A 147 49.61 20.25 40.61
C GLU A 147 49.75 21.48 39.69
N ASN A 148 48.62 22.02 39.21
CA ASN A 148 48.29 23.45 39.25
C ASN A 148 46.77 23.65 39.18
#